data_AF-A0A9Q0XLJ8-F1
#
_entry.id   AF-A0A9Q0XLJ8-F1
#
_cell.length_a   1.000
_cell.length_b   1.000
_cell.length_c   1.000
_cell.angle_alpha   90.00
_cell.angle_beta   90.00
_cell.angle_gamma   90.00
#
_symmetry.space_group_name_H-M   'P 1'
#
loop_
_entity.id
_entity.type
_entity.pdbx_description
1 polymer ?
#
loop_
_entity_poly.entity_id
_entity_poly.type
_entity_poly.pdbx_seq_one_letter_code
_entity_poly.pdbx_strand_id
1 'polypeptide(L)'
;TCAEQESFWKLVPRDKFPSLRRCSEAVHSCFGSTYLCESAFSNMKMTKSTECSSITDEHLQDSLRLALTQHSPNFKKLVDEMQAQTSH
;
A
#
# COMPACT_ATOMS: atom_id res chain seq x y z
N THR A 1 11.97 0.48 7.54
CA THR A 1 11.07 -0.07 6.47
C THR A 1 11.19 -1.59 6.44
N CYS A 2 10.27 -2.36 5.83
CA CYS A 2 10.34 -3.84 5.76
C CYS A 2 11.74 -4.38 5.36
N ALA A 3 12.52 -3.60 4.62
CA ALA A 3 13.89 -3.91 4.23
C ALA A 3 14.87 -4.11 5.41
N GLU A 4 14.65 -3.49 6.57
CA GLU A 4 15.59 -3.59 7.71
C GLU A 4 15.38 -4.87 8.53
N GLN A 5 14.12 -5.37 8.62
CA GLN A 5 13.78 -6.59 9.37
C GLN A 5 14.17 -7.88 8.64
N GLU A 6 14.29 -7.84 7.31
CA GLU A 6 14.78 -9.00 6.54
C GLU A 6 16.20 -9.43 6.93
N SER A 7 17.03 -8.49 7.40
CA SER A 7 18.46 -8.72 7.68
C SER A 7 18.70 -9.73 8.80
N PHE A 8 17.97 -9.63 9.91
CA PHE A 8 18.09 -10.55 11.05
C PHE A 8 17.60 -11.95 10.68
N TRP A 9 16.42 -12.03 10.06
CA TRP A 9 15.85 -13.32 9.71
C TRP A 9 16.71 -14.05 8.67
N LYS A 10 17.40 -13.37 7.75
CA LYS A 10 18.38 -14.01 6.85
C LYS A 10 19.50 -14.78 7.57
N LEU A 11 19.86 -14.40 8.80
CA LEU A 11 20.89 -15.06 9.62
C LEU A 11 20.39 -16.28 10.39
N VAL A 12 19.07 -16.45 10.56
CA VAL A 12 18.47 -17.55 11.32
C VAL A 12 18.34 -18.81 10.45
N PRO A 13 19.05 -19.91 10.74
CA PRO A 13 19.00 -21.11 9.89
C PRO A 13 17.61 -21.72 9.85
N ARG A 14 17.05 -21.88 8.64
CA ARG A 14 15.67 -22.36 8.45
C ARG A 14 15.47 -23.80 8.95
N ASP A 15 16.47 -24.65 8.73
CA ASP A 15 16.39 -26.09 9.07
C ASP A 15 16.42 -26.33 10.58
N LYS A 16 17.08 -25.43 11.33
CA LYS A 16 17.17 -25.55 12.80
C LYS A 16 15.94 -24.98 13.50
N PHE A 17 15.25 -24.01 12.90
CA PHE A 17 14.16 -23.27 13.54
C PHE A 17 12.94 -23.08 12.63
N PRO A 18 12.33 -24.16 12.09
CA PRO A 18 11.24 -24.06 11.13
C PRO A 18 9.98 -23.42 11.74
N SER A 19 9.65 -23.73 12.99
CA SER A 19 8.47 -23.17 13.67
C SER A 19 8.63 -21.68 13.98
N LEU A 20 9.82 -21.27 14.42
CA LEU A 20 10.12 -19.86 14.70
C LEU A 20 9.99 -19.00 13.44
N ARG A 21 10.47 -19.50 12.30
CA ARG A 21 10.30 -18.85 11.00
C ARG A 21 8.84 -18.67 10.62
N ARG A 22 8.04 -19.74 10.72
CA ARG A 22 6.60 -19.67 10.43
C ARG A 22 5.89 -18.68 11.35
N CYS A 23 6.21 -18.66 12.63
CA CYS A 23 5.64 -17.70 13.58
C CYS A 23 6.02 -16.26 13.19
N SER A 24 7.29 -16.01 12.85
CA SER A 24 7.72 -14.69 12.40
C SER A 24 7.02 -14.25 11.11
N GLU A 25 6.90 -15.14 10.13
CA GLU A 25 6.21 -14.88 8.86
C GLU A 25 4.72 -14.57 9.12
N ALA A 26 4.05 -15.35 9.98
CA ALA A 26 2.67 -15.13 10.36
C ALA A 26 2.47 -13.79 11.09
N VAL A 27 3.31 -13.49 12.08
CA VAL A 27 3.26 -12.22 12.83
C VAL A 27 3.52 -11.05 11.88
N HIS A 28 4.54 -11.14 11.02
CA HIS A 28 4.82 -10.09 10.04
C HIS A 28 3.65 -9.86 9.07
N SER A 29 3.02 -10.94 8.58
CA SER A 29 1.83 -10.85 7.74
C SER A 29 0.66 -10.21 8.47
N CYS A 30 0.40 -10.56 9.73
CA CYS A 30 -0.66 -9.95 10.54
C CYS A 30 -0.40 -8.46 10.77
N PHE A 31 0.84 -8.06 11.09
CA PHE A 31 1.20 -6.65 11.25
C PHE A 31 1.02 -5.88 9.93
N GLY A 32 1.43 -6.45 8.80
CA GLY A 32 1.24 -5.87 7.48
C GLY A 32 -0.24 -5.67 7.14
N SER A 33 -1.08 -6.69 7.36
CA SER A 33 -2.50 -6.62 7.04
C SER A 33 -3.26 -5.66 7.96
N THR A 34 -2.95 -5.63 9.26
CA THR A 34 -3.58 -4.70 10.20
C THR A 34 -3.22 -3.26 9.86
N TYR A 35 -1.93 -2.97 9.62
CA TYR A 35 -1.50 -1.63 9.20
C TYR A 35 -2.16 -1.19 7.88
N LEU A 36 -2.27 -2.10 6.91
CA LEU A 36 -2.91 -1.83 5.63
C LEU A 36 -4.40 -1.52 5.80
N CYS A 37 -5.11 -2.32 6.62
CA CYS A 37 -6.52 -2.10 6.93
C CYS A 37 -6.73 -0.78 7.67
N GLU A 38 -5.96 -0.49 8.71
CA GLU A 38 -6.05 0.78 9.45
C GLU A 38 -5.76 1.99 8.56
N SER A 39 -4.74 1.89 7.71
CA SER A 39 -4.42 2.90 6.72
C SER A 39 -5.55 3.07 5.70
N ALA A 40 -6.17 1.97 5.25
CA ALA A 40 -7.31 2.00 4.35
C ALA A 40 -8.50 2.74 4.99
N PHE A 41 -8.87 2.38 6.22
CA PHE A 41 -9.97 3.03 6.95
C PHE A 41 -9.70 4.51 7.21
N SER A 42 -8.46 4.86 7.56
CA SER A 42 -8.07 6.26 7.75
C SER A 42 -8.18 7.06 6.45
N ASN A 43 -7.70 6.50 5.33
CA ASN A 43 -7.84 7.11 4.01
C ASN A 43 -9.31 7.24 3.61
N MET A 44 -10.13 6.19 3.78
CA MET A 44 -11.57 6.26 3.53
C MET A 44 -12.23 7.38 4.34
N LYS A 45 -11.85 7.53 5.61
CA LYS A 45 -12.38 8.58 6.48
C LYS A 45 -11.96 9.98 6.01
N MET A 46 -10.73 10.14 5.53
CA MET A 46 -10.22 11.39 4.97
C MET A 46 -10.92 11.72 3.64
N THR A 47 -10.94 10.80 2.68
CA THR A 47 -11.62 10.97 1.39
C THR A 47 -13.10 11.29 1.58
N LYS A 48 -13.80 10.61 2.49
CA LYS A 48 -15.22 10.88 2.79
C LYS A 48 -15.45 12.22 3.51
N SER A 49 -14.45 12.72 4.24
CA SER A 49 -14.54 14.03 4.92
C SER A 49 -14.17 15.20 4.00
N THR A 50 -13.35 14.97 2.98
CA THR A 50 -12.91 15.99 2.01
C THR A 50 -13.86 16.08 0.82
N GLU A 51 -14.39 14.95 0.34
CA GLU A 51 -15.26 14.85 -0.85
C GLU A 51 -16.67 14.44 -0.41
N CYS A 52 -17.47 15.43 0.02
CA CYS A 52 -18.88 15.15 0.32
C CYS A 52 -19.68 15.09 -0.99
N SER A 53 -20.14 13.88 -1.32
CA SER A 53 -21.18 13.52 -2.30
C SER A 53 -20.67 13.08 -3.69
N SER A 54 -20.90 11.81 -4.02
CA SER A 54 -20.74 11.20 -5.35
C SER A 54 -19.35 10.66 -5.73
N ILE A 55 -18.64 10.01 -4.79
CA ILE A 55 -17.63 9.02 -5.18
C ILE A 55 -18.34 7.69 -5.47
N THR A 56 -18.33 7.27 -6.73
CA THR A 56 -18.62 5.90 -7.16
C THR A 56 -17.59 4.95 -6.55
N ASP A 57 -18.01 3.74 -6.19
CA ASP A 57 -17.16 2.73 -5.52
C ASP A 57 -15.80 2.50 -6.21
N GLU A 58 -15.78 2.59 -7.54
CA GLU A 58 -14.57 2.47 -8.38
C GLU A 58 -13.51 3.54 -8.08
N HIS A 59 -13.90 4.82 -7.94
CA HIS A 59 -12.95 5.90 -7.65
C HIS A 59 -12.37 5.80 -6.23
N LEU A 60 -13.15 5.27 -5.28
CA LEU A 60 -12.67 4.99 -3.93
C LEU A 60 -11.63 3.86 -3.94
N GLN A 61 -11.89 2.80 -4.69
CA GLN A 61 -10.98 1.66 -4.82
C GLN A 61 -9.63 2.09 -5.43
N ASP A 62 -9.65 2.90 -6.48
CA ASP A 62 -8.43 3.42 -7.10
C ASP A 62 -7.66 4.35 -6.15
N SER A 63 -8.36 5.21 -5.41
CA SER A 63 -7.74 6.10 -4.41
C SER A 63 -7.07 5.31 -3.28
N LEU A 64 -7.74 4.28 -2.76
CA LEU A 64 -7.17 3.39 -1.74
C LEU A 64 -5.98 2.63 -2.29
N ARG A 65 -6.05 2.13 -3.52
CA ARG A 65 -4.94 1.44 -4.16
C ARG A 65 -3.74 2.36 -4.32
N LEU A 66 -3.92 3.61 -4.72
CA LEU A 66 -2.83 4.60 -4.78
C LEU A 66 -2.24 4.91 -3.40
N ALA A 67 -3.08 5.07 -2.37
CA ALA A 67 -2.63 5.43 -1.03
C ALA A 67 -1.91 4.28 -0.30
N LEU A 68 -2.32 3.04 -0.58
CA LEU A 68 -1.88 1.84 0.14
C LEU A 68 -0.76 1.07 -0.57
N THR A 69 -0.55 1.32 -1.86
CA THR A 69 0.56 0.72 -2.62
C THR A 69 1.71 1.68 -2.73
N GLN A 70 2.95 1.17 -2.70
CA GLN A 70 4.13 1.96 -3.05
C GLN A 70 4.28 2.04 -4.57
N HIS A 71 3.27 2.55 -5.26
CA HIS A 71 3.35 2.77 -6.70
C HIS A 71 4.08 4.08 -6.95
N SER A 72 5.25 4.03 -7.59
CA SER A 72 5.82 5.21 -8.23
C SER A 72 5.14 5.34 -9.60
N PRO A 73 4.34 6.40 -9.84
CA PRO A 73 3.78 6.60 -11.16
C PRO A 73 4.91 6.87 -12.14
N ASN A 74 4.82 6.29 -13.34
CA ASN A 74 5.78 6.57 -14.40
C ASN A 74 5.47 7.96 -14.96
N PHE A 75 6.00 8.99 -14.30
CA PHE A 75 5.77 10.39 -14.64
C PHE A 75 6.13 10.72 -16.09
N LYS A 76 7.16 10.07 -16.64
CA LYS A 76 7.59 10.30 -18.02
C LYS A 76 6.50 9.89 -19.01
N LYS A 77 5.96 8.68 -18.85
CA LYS A 77 4.85 8.19 -19.67
C LYS A 77 3.59 9.07 -19.51
N LEU A 78 3.33 9.51 -18.28
CA LEU A 78 2.16 10.34 -17.97
C LEU A 78 2.23 11.73 -18.63
N VAL A 79 3.42 12.32 -18.68
CA VAL A 79 3.69 13.58 -19.40
C VAL A 79 3.58 13.39 -20.91
N ASP A 80 4.07 12.27 -21.45
CA ASP A 80 4.01 11.97 -22.89
C ASP A 80 2.56 11.74 -23.37
N GLU A 81 1.69 11.21 -22.51
CA GLU A 81 0.25 10.96 -22.80
C GLU A 81 -0.66 12.16 -22.47
N MET A 82 -0.12 13.24 -21.90
CA MET A 82 -0.91 14.39 -21.45
C MET A 82 -1.37 15.25 -22.64
N GLN A 83 -2.63 15.14 -23.03
CA GLN A 83 -3.24 16.06 -24.00
C GLN A 83 -3.50 17.43 -23.33
N ALA A 84 -2.71 18.44 -23.71
CA ALA A 84 -2.95 19.81 -23.29
C ALA A 84 -4.31 20.30 -23.83
N GLN A 85 -5.30 20.40 -22.95
CA GLN A 85 -6.54 21.10 -23.24
C GLN A 85 -6.25 22.60 -23.17
N THR A 86 -6.03 23.23 -24.32
CA THR A 86 -5.99 24.69 -24.40
C THR A 86 -7.40 25.21 -24.22
N SER A 87 -7.64 25.95 -23.12
CA SER A 87 -8.85 26.76 -22.96
C SER A 87 -8.94 27.75 -24.12
N HIS A 88 -10.17 27.93 -24.62
CA HIS A 88 -10.50 28.94 -25.62
C HIS A 88 -10.70 30.32 -24.98
#